data_AF-A0A956GTF1-F1
#
_entry.id   AF-A0A956GTF1-F1
#
_cell.length_a   1.000
_cell.length_b   1.000
_cell.length_c   1.000
_cell.angle_alpha   90.00
_cell.angle_beta   90.00
_cell.angle_gamma   90.00
#
_symmetry.space_group_name_H-M   'P 1'
#
loop_
_entity.id
_entity.type
_entity.pdbx_description
1 polymer ?
#
loop_
_entity_poly.entity_id
_entity_poly.type
_entity_poly.pdbx_seq_one_letter_code
_entity_poly.pdbx_strand_id
1 'polypeptide(L)'
;MRVRAHRWIVSVVALVALVALGQSARADVSPKVIKALKGQIIVSKEPVESGASDKDTIAEFKKAKLSEIKGEPNADDVVAWHFHYTAFLKGKSSPNLALEFHKGKKYVADQRLTGVDPKLTVLEGDISITEDDGPSRGTEYTLKLVGKSNGKDVVLATTTLKLN
;
A
#
# COMPACT_ATOMS: atom_id res chain seq x y z
N MET A 1 35.89 -51.76 14.24
CA MET A 1 35.32 -50.54 14.85
C MET A 1 34.50 -49.82 13.80
N ARG A 2 33.26 -49.44 14.15
CA ARG A 2 32.20 -49.06 13.22
C ARG A 2 32.29 -47.59 12.81
N VAL A 3 32.23 -47.34 11.51
CA VAL A 3 32.00 -46.04 10.89
C VAL A 3 30.57 -45.59 11.19
N ARG A 4 30.35 -44.38 11.69
CA ARG A 4 29.06 -43.68 11.62
C ARG A 4 29.26 -42.20 11.36
N ALA A 5 29.08 -41.84 10.09
CA ALA A 5 28.59 -40.54 9.69
C ALA A 5 27.20 -40.29 10.30
N HIS A 6 26.80 -39.03 10.47
CA HIS A 6 25.70 -38.40 9.73
C HIS A 6 25.57 -36.97 10.27
N ARG A 7 26.19 -36.05 9.53
CA ARG A 7 26.13 -34.60 9.73
C ARG A 7 24.79 -34.15 9.16
N TRP A 8 23.86 -33.74 10.03
CA TRP A 8 22.57 -33.21 9.60
C TRP A 8 22.79 -31.80 9.05
N ILE A 9 22.84 -31.67 7.72
CA ILE A 9 22.70 -30.40 7.03
C ILE A 9 21.20 -30.21 6.85
N VAL A 10 20.58 -29.43 7.73
CA VAL A 10 19.23 -28.91 7.49
C VAL A 10 19.39 -27.77 6.50
N SER A 11 19.25 -28.08 5.21
CA SER A 11 19.11 -27.07 4.17
C SER A 11 17.77 -26.38 4.34
N VAL A 12 17.77 -25.19 4.94
CA VAL A 12 16.63 -24.28 4.89
C VAL A 12 16.60 -23.72 3.47
N VAL A 13 15.69 -24.24 2.64
CA VAL A 13 15.32 -23.61 1.38
C VAL A 13 14.56 -22.35 1.73
N ALA A 14 15.27 -21.21 1.78
CA ALA A 14 14.67 -19.90 1.84
C ALA A 14 13.92 -19.66 0.52
N LEU A 15 12.63 -19.97 0.51
CA LEU A 15 11.75 -19.60 -0.59
C LEU A 15 11.52 -18.09 -0.49
N VAL A 16 12.40 -17.31 -1.12
CA VAL A 16 12.15 -15.88 -1.37
C VAL A 16 10.98 -15.82 -2.34
N ALA A 17 9.77 -15.72 -1.80
CA ALA A 17 8.59 -15.38 -2.58
C ALA A 17 8.79 -13.96 -3.10
N LEU A 18 9.30 -13.85 -4.33
CA LEU A 18 9.24 -12.61 -5.09
C LEU A 18 7.75 -12.33 -5.34
N VAL A 19 7.10 -11.62 -4.41
CA VAL A 19 5.74 -11.11 -4.62
C VAL A 19 5.88 -10.07 -5.73
N ALA A 20 5.62 -10.49 -6.96
CA ALA A 20 5.33 -9.57 -8.04
C ALA A 20 4.08 -8.79 -7.58
N LEU A 21 4.27 -7.58 -7.06
CA LEU A 21 3.21 -6.64 -6.73
C LEU A 21 2.54 -6.21 -8.03
N GLY A 22 1.70 -7.09 -8.58
CA GLY A 22 0.83 -6.78 -9.69
C GLY A 22 -0.25 -5.84 -9.18
N GLN A 23 -0.19 -4.59 -9.62
CA GLN A 23 -1.29 -3.66 -9.39
C GLN A 23 -2.45 -4.04 -10.32
N SER A 24 -3.51 -4.57 -9.72
CA SER A 24 -4.76 -4.83 -10.44
C SER A 24 -5.43 -3.50 -10.75
N ALA A 25 -5.71 -3.24 -12.02
CA ALA A 25 -6.58 -2.13 -12.39
C ALA A 25 -8.02 -2.46 -11.95
N ARG A 26 -8.64 -1.66 -11.08
CA ARG A 26 -10.08 -1.75 -10.82
C ARG A 26 -10.88 -1.18 -11.98
N ALA A 27 -11.41 -2.05 -12.82
CA ALA A 27 -12.24 -1.68 -13.96
C ALA A 27 -13.67 -1.26 -13.58
N ASP A 28 -14.19 -1.71 -12.42
CA ASP A 28 -15.64 -1.68 -12.13
C ASP A 28 -16.07 -0.73 -10.99
N VAL A 29 -15.40 0.42 -10.81
CA VAL A 29 -15.87 1.42 -9.86
C VAL A 29 -16.67 2.51 -10.56
N SER A 30 -17.91 2.73 -10.12
CA SER A 30 -18.78 3.71 -10.77
C SER A 30 -18.26 5.15 -10.63
N PRO A 31 -18.54 6.04 -11.61
CA PRO A 31 -18.14 7.45 -11.54
C PRO A 31 -18.67 8.18 -10.29
N LYS A 32 -19.81 7.76 -9.73
CA LYS A 32 -20.39 8.35 -8.52
C LYS A 32 -19.57 7.97 -7.27
N VAL A 33 -19.15 6.71 -7.15
CA VAL A 33 -18.25 6.25 -6.08
C VAL A 33 -16.91 6.98 -6.19
N ILE A 34 -16.33 7.04 -7.40
CA ILE A 34 -15.07 7.76 -7.66
C ILE A 34 -15.18 9.22 -7.22
N LYS A 35 -16.28 9.90 -7.58
CA LYS A 35 -16.52 11.29 -7.20
C LYS A 35 -16.64 11.45 -5.67
N ALA A 36 -17.28 10.52 -4.99
CA ALA A 36 -17.48 10.59 -3.54
C ALA A 36 -16.19 10.37 -2.74
N LEU A 37 -15.30 9.51 -3.23
CA LEU A 37 -14.04 9.18 -2.56
C LEU A 37 -12.83 9.93 -3.14
N LYS A 38 -13.05 10.80 -4.13
CA LYS A 38 -12.02 11.54 -4.86
C LYS A 38 -10.99 12.20 -3.95
N GLY A 39 -9.73 11.88 -4.19
CA GLY A 39 -8.56 12.39 -3.47
C GLY A 39 -8.25 11.67 -2.15
N GLN A 40 -8.94 10.57 -1.86
CA GLN A 40 -8.70 9.77 -0.67
C GLN A 40 -7.94 8.50 -1.02
N ILE A 41 -7.10 8.07 -0.08
CA ILE A 41 -6.57 6.71 -0.03
C ILE A 41 -7.37 5.97 1.05
N ILE A 42 -7.91 4.82 0.68
CA ILE A 42 -8.48 3.87 1.62
C ILE A 42 -7.40 2.83 1.90
N VAL A 43 -7.03 2.68 3.16
CA VAL A 43 -6.11 1.63 3.61
C VAL A 43 -6.95 0.53 4.24
N SER A 44 -6.71 -0.72 3.84
CA SER A 44 -7.44 -1.89 4.31
C SER A 44 -6.49 -3.08 4.48
N LYS A 45 -6.96 -4.16 5.11
CA LYS A 45 -6.18 -5.41 5.19
C LYS A 45 -6.14 -6.14 3.85
N GLU A 46 -7.24 -6.08 3.12
CA GLU A 46 -7.48 -6.81 1.88
C GLU A 46 -8.21 -5.89 0.88
N PRO A 47 -8.27 -6.26 -0.41
CA PRO A 47 -9.11 -5.57 -1.39
C PRO A 47 -10.57 -5.45 -0.92
N VAL A 48 -11.18 -4.28 -1.13
CA VAL A 48 -12.55 -3.99 -0.64
C VAL A 48 -13.57 -4.20 -1.74
N GLU A 49 -14.36 -5.27 -1.67
CA GLU A 49 -15.39 -5.59 -2.67
C GLU A 49 -16.42 -4.46 -2.88
N SER A 50 -16.90 -4.34 -4.12
CA SER A 50 -17.99 -3.41 -4.45
C SER A 50 -19.33 -3.90 -3.88
N GLY A 51 -20.16 -2.98 -3.40
CA GLY A 51 -21.50 -3.28 -2.90
C GLY A 51 -22.55 -3.36 -4.01
N ALA A 52 -23.78 -3.74 -3.63
CA ALA A 52 -24.91 -3.84 -4.57
C ALA A 52 -25.34 -2.49 -5.20
N SER A 53 -24.95 -1.37 -4.58
CA SER A 53 -25.18 -0.02 -5.09
C SER A 53 -23.98 0.90 -4.85
N ASP A 54 -23.99 2.08 -5.46
CA ASP A 54 -22.96 3.11 -5.21
C ASP A 54 -22.89 3.50 -3.74
N LYS A 55 -24.06 3.62 -3.09
CA LYS A 55 -24.15 4.00 -1.68
C LYS A 55 -23.52 2.92 -0.79
N ASP A 56 -23.82 1.66 -1.09
CA ASP A 56 -23.29 0.51 -0.33
C ASP A 56 -21.78 0.39 -0.57
N THR A 57 -21.33 0.56 -1.81
CA THR A 57 -19.89 0.57 -2.14
C THR A 57 -19.13 1.64 -1.37
N ILE A 58 -19.64 2.88 -1.32
CA ILE A 58 -19.03 3.96 -0.52
C ILE A 58 -19.00 3.59 0.97
N ALA A 59 -20.07 2.96 1.47
CA ALA A 59 -20.15 2.53 2.86
C ALA A 59 -19.12 1.44 3.17
N GLU A 60 -18.95 0.44 2.30
CA GLU A 60 -17.95 -0.61 2.46
C GLU A 60 -16.53 -0.05 2.45
N PHE A 61 -16.18 0.85 1.52
CA PHE A 61 -14.87 1.51 1.54
C PHE A 61 -14.63 2.31 2.83
N LYS A 62 -15.62 3.03 3.33
CA LYS A 62 -15.48 3.80 4.58
C LYS A 62 -15.35 2.89 5.80
N LYS A 63 -16.05 1.76 5.81
CA LYS A 63 -16.03 0.77 6.89
C LYS A 63 -14.72 -0.01 6.91
N ALA A 64 -14.19 -0.36 5.73
CA ALA A 64 -12.92 -1.07 5.59
C ALA A 64 -11.71 -0.18 5.86
N LYS A 65 -11.87 1.16 5.82
CA LYS A 65 -10.79 2.10 6.06
C LYS A 65 -10.22 1.95 7.46
N LEU A 66 -8.96 1.54 7.52
CA LEU A 66 -8.17 1.48 8.73
C LEU A 66 -7.53 2.85 9.01
N SER A 67 -7.56 3.23 10.27
CA SER A 67 -6.75 4.34 10.80
C SER A 67 -5.41 3.88 11.36
N GLU A 68 -5.21 2.57 11.52
CA GLU A 68 -4.03 1.97 12.12
C GLU A 68 -3.69 0.63 11.48
N ILE A 69 -2.40 0.38 11.24
CA ILE A 69 -1.83 -0.92 10.86
C ILE A 69 -0.88 -1.37 11.96
N LYS A 70 -1.06 -2.61 12.41
CA LYS A 70 -0.12 -3.27 13.32
C LYS A 70 1.01 -3.89 12.51
N GLY A 71 2.24 -3.59 12.89
CA GLY A 71 3.44 -4.15 12.31
C GLY A 71 3.79 -5.49 12.92
N GLU A 72 4.45 -6.32 12.14
CA GLU A 72 4.89 -7.67 12.52
C GLU A 72 6.39 -7.78 12.25
N PRO A 73 7.18 -8.41 13.15
CA PRO A 73 8.59 -8.66 12.86
C PRO A 73 8.74 -9.56 11.63
N ASN A 74 9.65 -9.20 10.73
CA ASN A 74 10.03 -10.03 9.59
C ASN A 74 11.10 -11.08 10.01
N ALA A 75 11.68 -11.78 9.04
CA ALA A 75 12.68 -12.82 9.30
C ALA A 75 13.98 -12.29 9.96
N ASP A 76 14.23 -10.99 9.87
CA ASP A 76 15.40 -10.29 10.43
C ASP A 76 15.05 -9.54 11.74
N ASP A 77 13.90 -9.86 12.36
CA ASP A 77 13.34 -9.20 13.55
C ASP A 77 13.05 -7.69 13.37
N VAL A 78 13.04 -7.19 12.13
CA VAL A 78 12.68 -5.81 11.79
C VAL A 78 11.16 -5.71 11.63
N VAL A 79 10.56 -4.70 12.24
CA VAL A 79 9.11 -4.49 12.15
C VAL A 79 8.74 -4.07 10.73
N ALA A 80 7.80 -4.80 10.14
CA ALA A 80 7.24 -4.53 8.82
C ALA A 80 5.73 -4.24 8.93
N TRP A 81 5.25 -3.29 8.14
CA TRP A 81 3.84 -3.00 7.96
C TRP A 81 3.42 -3.39 6.55
N HIS A 82 2.39 -4.22 6.49
CA HIS A 82 1.77 -4.67 5.25
C HIS A 82 0.32 -4.22 5.22
N PHE A 83 -0.09 -3.59 4.13
CA PHE A 83 -1.47 -3.18 3.95
C PHE A 83 -1.84 -3.06 2.48
N HIS A 84 -3.13 -3.26 2.21
CA HIS A 84 -3.72 -2.97 0.93
C HIS A 84 -4.15 -1.50 0.89
N TYR A 85 -4.07 -0.86 -0.28
CA TYR A 85 -4.62 0.46 -0.49
C TYR A 85 -5.51 0.51 -1.73
N THR A 86 -6.54 1.36 -1.68
CA THR A 86 -7.29 1.83 -2.85
C THR A 86 -7.26 3.36 -2.87
N ALA A 87 -6.61 3.94 -3.87
CA ALA A 87 -6.48 5.37 -4.06
C ALA A 87 -7.41 5.90 -5.15
N PHE A 88 -8.27 6.85 -4.78
CA PHE A 88 -9.15 7.57 -5.69
C PHE A 88 -8.51 8.90 -6.07
N LEU A 89 -8.06 9.05 -7.31
CA LEU A 89 -7.19 10.15 -7.71
C LEU A 89 -7.97 11.45 -7.98
N LYS A 90 -7.40 12.60 -7.58
CA LYS A 90 -7.96 13.92 -7.93
C LYS A 90 -7.81 14.26 -9.42
N GLY A 91 -6.83 13.68 -10.07
CA GLY A 91 -6.49 13.90 -11.48
C GLY A 91 -6.09 12.59 -12.16
N LYS A 92 -5.53 12.69 -13.37
CA LYS A 92 -5.01 11.54 -14.09
C LYS A 92 -3.82 10.94 -13.34
N SER A 93 -3.68 9.62 -13.44
CA SER A 93 -2.49 8.90 -13.01
C SER A 93 -1.26 9.30 -13.85
N SER A 94 -0.08 8.88 -13.43
CA SER A 94 1.19 9.09 -14.13
C SER A 94 2.04 7.83 -14.03
N PRO A 95 3.01 7.60 -14.94
CA PRO A 95 3.85 6.40 -14.89
C PRO A 95 4.82 6.38 -13.69
N ASN A 96 5.07 7.54 -13.07
CA ASN A 96 5.98 7.69 -11.94
C ASN A 96 5.18 8.10 -10.70
N LEU A 97 4.56 7.14 -10.04
CA LEU A 97 3.88 7.37 -8.78
C LEU A 97 4.71 6.87 -7.60
N ALA A 98 4.57 7.56 -6.48
CA ALA A 98 5.11 7.13 -5.22
C ALA A 98 4.08 7.35 -4.11
N LEU A 99 3.98 6.39 -3.20
CA LEU A 99 3.25 6.56 -1.95
C LEU A 99 4.24 7.06 -0.89
N GLU A 100 4.22 8.36 -0.62
CA GLU A 100 5.11 9.00 0.34
C GLU A 100 4.52 8.99 1.76
N PHE A 101 5.37 8.70 2.73
CA PHE A 101 5.08 8.75 4.16
C PHE A 101 5.62 10.05 4.75
N HIS A 102 4.72 10.88 5.30
CA HIS A 102 5.07 12.16 5.92
C HIS A 102 4.75 12.16 7.40
N LYS A 103 5.70 12.60 8.23
CA LYS A 103 5.47 12.93 9.64
C LYS A 103 5.27 14.44 9.76
N GLY A 104 4.01 14.87 9.80
CA GLY A 104 3.66 16.29 9.67
C GLY A 104 4.09 16.83 8.29
N LYS A 105 5.04 17.76 8.27
CA LYS A 105 5.60 18.33 7.02
C LYS A 105 6.87 17.63 6.53
N LYS A 106 7.42 16.70 7.30
CA LYS A 106 8.68 16.02 7.00
C LYS A 106 8.42 14.76 6.19
N TYR A 107 9.05 14.67 5.01
CA TYR A 107 9.18 13.42 4.27
C TYR A 107 10.01 12.40 5.05
N VAL A 108 9.55 11.15 5.09
CA VAL A 108 10.23 10.05 5.79
C VAL A 108 10.69 8.98 4.81
N ALA A 109 9.78 8.45 4.00
CA ALA A 109 10.05 7.36 3.08
C ALA A 109 9.04 7.37 1.93
N ASP A 110 9.29 6.59 0.88
CA ASP A 110 8.34 6.35 -0.21
C ASP A 110 8.36 4.90 -0.68
N GLN A 111 7.21 4.44 -1.17
CA GLN A 111 7.10 3.24 -1.97
C GLN A 111 6.77 3.63 -3.41
N ARG A 112 7.69 3.37 -4.34
CA ARG A 112 7.44 3.60 -5.78
C ARG A 112 6.47 2.57 -6.31
N LEU A 113 5.50 3.05 -7.09
CA LEU A 113 4.52 2.22 -7.76
C LEU A 113 4.96 1.98 -9.20
N THR A 114 5.02 0.72 -9.60
CA THR A 114 5.42 0.31 -10.96
C THR A 114 4.25 -0.34 -11.69
N GLY A 115 4.24 -0.26 -13.02
CA GLY A 115 3.20 -0.91 -13.84
C GLY A 115 1.84 -0.19 -13.82
N VAL A 116 1.80 1.06 -13.34
CA VAL A 116 0.58 1.86 -13.27
C VAL A 116 0.11 2.27 -14.67
N ASP A 117 -1.16 1.98 -15.00
CA ASP A 117 -1.78 2.58 -16.19
C ASP A 117 -2.08 4.08 -15.93
N PRO A 118 -1.48 5.01 -16.71
CA PRO A 118 -1.66 6.44 -16.51
C PRO A 118 -3.10 6.94 -16.80
N LYS A 119 -3.96 6.11 -17.38
CA LYS A 119 -5.36 6.45 -17.68
C LYS A 119 -6.29 6.20 -16.49
N LEU A 120 -5.86 5.44 -15.49
CA LEU A 120 -6.69 5.11 -14.34
C LEU A 120 -6.89 6.31 -13.41
N THR A 121 -8.08 6.38 -12.83
CA THR A 121 -8.42 7.34 -11.75
C THR A 121 -8.65 6.65 -10.40
N VAL A 122 -8.59 5.32 -10.38
CA VAL A 122 -8.59 4.49 -9.18
C VAL A 122 -7.42 3.53 -9.31
N LEU A 123 -6.59 3.47 -8.27
CA LEU A 123 -5.44 2.57 -8.19
C LEU A 123 -5.57 1.74 -6.93
N GLU A 124 -5.14 0.49 -6.99
CA GLU A 124 -5.03 -0.36 -5.82
C GLU A 124 -3.75 -1.18 -5.86
N GLY A 125 -3.38 -1.71 -4.71
CA GLY A 125 -2.21 -2.56 -4.57
C GLY A 125 -1.80 -2.72 -3.12
N ASP A 126 -0.75 -3.48 -2.93
CA ASP A 126 -0.21 -3.77 -1.61
C ASP A 126 1.07 -2.98 -1.36
N ILE A 127 1.23 -2.54 -0.13
CA ILE A 127 2.41 -1.83 0.36
C ILE A 127 3.05 -2.69 1.42
N SER A 128 4.37 -2.78 1.33
CA SER A 128 5.24 -3.35 2.35
C SER A 128 6.30 -2.30 2.65
N ILE A 129 6.39 -1.89 3.91
CA ILE A 129 7.40 -0.95 4.38
C ILE A 129 7.87 -1.36 5.78
N THR A 130 9.15 -1.16 6.08
CA THR A 130 9.80 -1.61 7.31
C THR A 130 10.32 -0.43 8.12
N GLU A 131 10.76 -0.68 9.36
CA GLU A 131 11.44 0.35 10.15
C GLU A 131 12.78 0.81 9.53
N ASP A 132 13.46 -0.06 8.79
CA ASP A 132 14.72 0.28 8.10
C ASP A 132 14.50 1.27 6.95
N ASP A 133 13.30 1.31 6.36
CA ASP A 133 12.93 2.30 5.35
C ASP A 133 12.70 3.70 5.96
N GLY A 134 12.62 3.80 7.30
CA GLY A 134 12.52 5.05 8.05
C GLY A 134 11.26 5.28 8.88
N PRO A 135 10.07 4.70 8.57
CA PRO A 135 8.94 4.76 9.48
C PRO A 135 9.24 4.14 10.84
N SER A 136 8.42 4.45 11.82
CA SER A 136 8.65 4.06 13.21
C SER A 136 7.34 3.72 13.90
N ARG A 137 7.36 2.68 14.73
CA ARG A 137 6.20 2.26 15.51
C ARG A 137 5.59 3.37 16.36
N GLY A 138 4.28 3.30 16.57
CA GLY A 138 3.50 4.24 17.37
C GLY A 138 3.26 5.60 16.70
N THR A 139 3.73 5.79 15.46
CA THR A 139 3.73 7.10 14.80
C THR A 139 2.61 7.20 13.77
N GLU A 140 1.93 8.35 13.79
CA GLU A 140 0.95 8.73 12.77
C GLU A 140 1.64 9.38 11.57
N TYR A 141 1.29 8.91 10.37
CA TYR A 141 1.79 9.40 9.10
C TYR A 141 0.66 9.94 8.23
N THR A 142 0.95 11.01 7.49
CA THR A 142 0.17 11.41 6.32
C THR A 142 0.74 10.71 5.10
N LEU A 143 -0.04 9.79 4.54
CA LEU A 143 0.29 9.12 3.29
C LEU A 143 -0.15 10.02 2.13
N LYS A 144 0.73 10.23 1.17
CA LYS A 144 0.46 11.02 -0.04
C LYS A 144 0.82 10.19 -1.25
N LEU A 145 -0.17 9.93 -2.09
CA LEU A 145 0.10 9.40 -3.41
C LEU A 145 0.47 10.57 -4.31
N VAL A 146 1.74 10.66 -4.69
CA VAL A 146 2.28 11.73 -5.53
C VAL A 146 2.58 11.22 -6.92
N GLY A 147 2.46 12.11 -7.89
CA GLY A 147 2.84 11.87 -9.27
C GLY A 147 3.27 13.16 -9.95
N LYS A 148 3.58 13.09 -11.24
CA LYS A 148 3.93 14.27 -12.04
C LYS A 148 2.79 14.72 -12.93
N SER A 149 2.49 16.01 -12.90
CA SER A 149 1.59 16.68 -13.85
C SER A 149 2.26 17.92 -14.39
N ASN A 150 2.43 18.00 -15.72
CA ASN A 150 3.14 19.09 -16.40
C ASN A 150 4.52 19.40 -15.79
N GLY A 151 5.27 18.36 -15.43
CA GLY A 151 6.61 18.47 -14.85
C GLY A 151 6.67 18.88 -13.38
N LYS A 152 5.52 19.07 -12.71
CA LYS A 152 5.44 19.41 -11.28
C LYS A 152 4.91 18.23 -10.48
N ASP A 153 5.40 18.06 -9.25
CA ASP A 153 4.87 17.07 -8.33
C ASP A 153 3.49 17.52 -7.84
N VAL A 154 2.53 16.59 -7.90
CA VAL A 154 1.15 16.82 -7.48
C VAL A 154 0.71 15.71 -6.55
N VAL A 155 -0.01 16.08 -5.49
CA VAL A 155 -0.65 15.13 -4.59
C VAL A 155 -1.99 14.69 -5.20
N LEU A 156 -2.08 13.43 -5.58
CA LEU A 156 -3.24 12.85 -6.24
C LEU A 156 -4.26 12.30 -5.26
N ALA A 157 -3.81 11.75 -4.13
CA ALA A 157 -4.67 11.26 -3.05
C ALA A 157 -3.92 11.28 -1.71
N THR A 158 -4.67 11.31 -0.59
CA THR A 158 -4.06 11.28 0.75
C THR A 158 -4.91 10.52 1.76
N THR A 159 -4.27 10.04 2.83
CA THR A 159 -4.91 9.58 4.06
C THR A 159 -3.98 9.78 5.24
N THR A 160 -4.51 9.66 6.45
CA THR A 160 -3.73 9.53 7.68
C THR A 160 -3.75 8.07 8.10
N LEU A 161 -2.61 7.56 8.58
CA LEU A 161 -2.46 6.18 9.03
C LEU A 161 -1.46 6.12 10.20
N LYS A 162 -1.84 5.45 11.28
CA LYS A 162 -0.92 5.11 12.37
C LYS A 162 -0.25 3.77 12.11
N LEU A 163 1.06 3.71 12.27
CA LEU A 163 1.83 2.47 12.21
C LEU A 163 2.17 2.05 13.64
N ASN A 164 1.56 0.97 14.14
CA ASN A 164 1.70 0.47 15.52
C ASN A 164 2.44 -0.87 15.59
#